data_AF-A0A1F9BM57-F1
#
_entry.id   AF-A0A1F9BM57-F1
#
_cell.length_a   1.000
_cell.length_b   1.000
_cell.length_c   1.000
_cell.angle_alpha   90.00
_cell.angle_beta   90.00
_cell.angle_gamma   90.00
#
_symmetry.space_group_name_H-M   'P 1'
#
loop_
_entity.id
_entity.type
_entity.pdbx_description
1 polymer ?
#
loop_
_entity_poly.entity_id
_entity_poly.type
_entity_poly.pdbx_seq_one_letter_code
_entity_poly.pdbx_strand_id
1 'polypeptide(L)'
;LYGVADDQTQEELAYVSGFQRDDGLFYDPVIDCPEAEIEDWWGWRHLTLHALMTLAIYQVPARQKIHYWRRFTDNKTFRQYLTSRDWGARAAWTSNELQNLGVMLQYARDYQNSLAAQDLLETLYEVMEANQDPRTGLYGHRFASPRELSLGVQAGYHFWLLYFYDQRPLPFLENIIDQLLQSQNLWGGYGVERHSSACEDIDSIDPLMRLSRLTDYRREEVQGSLERALPAVLHNLNEDGGFVFRRHSPLTFGHPQMFSAADESNLFFTWFRTLGLAYCFKGLEKTPPHPGYDWNFTRAPGHQFL
;
A
#
# COMPACT_ATOMS: atom_id res chain seq x y z
N LEU A 1 13.88 -7.31 6.09
CA LEU A 1 12.71 -6.41 6.03
C LEU A 1 11.74 -6.86 7.12
N TYR A 2 11.79 -6.21 8.30
CA TYR A 2 10.96 -6.35 9.51
C TYR A 2 10.60 -7.76 10.05
N GLY A 3 10.50 -7.89 11.37
CA GLY A 3 10.35 -9.18 12.05
C GLY A 3 11.68 -9.86 12.39
N VAL A 4 12.80 -9.17 12.18
CA VAL A 4 14.09 -9.51 12.79
C VAL A 4 14.16 -8.74 14.09
N ALA A 5 14.22 -9.46 15.21
CA ALA A 5 14.37 -8.85 16.52
C ALA A 5 15.85 -8.65 16.84
N ASP A 6 16.18 -7.47 17.36
CA ASP A 6 17.46 -7.12 17.95
C ASP A 6 17.26 -6.55 19.36
N ASP A 7 18.34 -6.06 19.96
CA ASP A 7 18.34 -5.54 21.33
C ASP A 7 17.49 -4.27 21.50
N GLN A 8 17.17 -3.55 20.41
CA GLN A 8 16.39 -2.31 20.42
C GLN A 8 14.89 -2.53 20.13
N THR A 9 14.55 -3.66 19.50
CA THR A 9 13.19 -3.95 19.03
C THR A 9 12.11 -3.76 20.11
N GLN A 10 12.37 -4.14 21.36
CA GLN A 10 11.39 -3.96 22.45
C GLN A 10 11.18 -2.49 22.81
N GLU A 11 12.24 -1.69 22.81
CA GLU A 11 12.17 -0.25 23.07
C GLU A 11 11.42 0.46 21.94
N GLU A 12 11.70 0.12 20.68
CA GLU A 12 11.02 0.66 19.51
C GLU A 12 9.52 0.32 19.50
N LEU A 13 9.16 -0.92 19.82
CA LEU A 13 7.76 -1.33 19.93
C LEU A 13 7.04 -0.61 21.09
N ALA A 14 7.72 -0.38 22.21
CA ALA A 14 7.19 0.41 23.31
C ALA A 14 6.99 1.89 22.92
N TYR A 15 7.92 2.44 22.12
CA TYR A 15 7.84 3.79 21.55
C TYR A 15 6.63 3.93 20.62
N VAL A 16 6.49 3.03 19.62
CA VAL A 16 5.33 3.01 18.71
C VAL A 16 4.02 2.88 19.50
N SER A 17 3.97 1.96 20.47
CA SER A 17 2.79 1.76 21.32
C SER A 17 2.47 2.97 22.21
N GLY A 18 3.43 3.86 22.45
CA GLY A 18 3.27 5.10 23.21
C GLY A 18 2.40 6.14 22.49
N PHE A 19 2.26 6.04 21.18
CA PHE A 19 1.45 6.96 20.38
C PHE A 19 -0.03 6.56 20.27
N GLN A 20 -0.42 5.39 20.78
CA GLN A 20 -1.81 4.95 20.73
C GLN A 20 -2.67 5.67 21.79
N ARG A 21 -3.81 6.23 21.37
CA ARG A 21 -4.80 6.85 22.26
C ARG A 21 -6.01 5.94 22.52
N ASP A 22 -6.94 6.40 23.36
CA ASP A 22 -8.10 5.63 23.84
C ASP A 22 -9.12 5.27 22.74
N ASP A 23 -9.14 6.00 21.63
CA ASP A 23 -9.96 5.64 20.44
C ASP A 23 -9.31 4.55 19.57
N GLY A 24 -8.11 4.11 19.96
CA GLY A 24 -7.32 3.07 19.31
C GLY A 24 -6.48 3.55 18.13
N LEU A 25 -6.56 4.83 17.74
CA LEU A 25 -5.70 5.40 16.70
C LEU A 25 -4.33 5.79 17.27
N PHE A 26 -3.35 5.92 16.37
CA PHE A 26 -1.99 6.35 16.66
C PHE A 26 -1.78 7.80 16.24
N TYR A 27 -1.19 8.59 17.14
CA TYR A 27 -1.03 10.03 17.00
C TYR A 27 0.40 10.44 17.27
N ASP A 28 1.09 10.95 16.26
CA ASP A 28 2.41 11.56 16.42
C ASP A 28 2.29 13.09 16.48
N PRO A 29 2.61 13.74 17.62
CA PRO A 29 2.51 15.20 17.75
C PRO A 29 3.38 15.97 16.74
N VAL A 30 4.36 15.33 16.09
CA VAL A 30 5.22 15.96 15.06
C VAL A 30 4.42 16.36 13.81
N ILE A 31 3.36 15.64 13.47
CA ILE A 31 2.52 15.90 12.30
C ILE A 31 1.13 16.44 12.70
N ASP A 32 0.98 16.92 13.93
CA ASP A 32 -0.29 17.44 14.43
C ASP A 32 -0.69 18.72 13.71
N CYS A 33 -1.66 18.57 12.80
CA CYS A 33 -2.26 19.66 12.05
C CYS A 33 -3.76 19.38 11.83
N PRO A 34 -4.57 20.43 11.54
CA PRO A 34 -6.02 20.28 11.34
C PRO A 34 -6.39 19.22 10.30
N GLU A 35 -5.59 19.10 9.25
CA GLU A 35 -5.80 18.13 8.18
C GLU A 35 -5.60 16.68 8.64
N ALA A 36 -4.69 16.41 9.59
CA ALA A 36 -4.49 15.07 10.15
C ALA A 36 -5.73 14.56 10.93
N GLU A 37 -6.54 15.50 11.45
CA GLU A 37 -7.79 15.20 12.16
C GLU A 37 -8.97 14.91 11.22
N ILE A 38 -9.02 15.55 10.05
CA ILE A 38 -10.20 15.53 9.15
C ILE A 38 -10.03 14.67 7.92
N GLU A 39 -8.80 14.46 7.43
CA GLU A 39 -8.53 13.65 6.24
C GLU A 39 -8.27 12.20 6.63
N ASP A 40 -9.02 11.28 6.04
CA ASP A 40 -8.91 9.85 6.37
C ASP A 40 -7.92 9.10 5.45
N TRP A 41 -7.49 9.70 4.32
CA TRP A 41 -6.52 9.11 3.40
C TRP A 41 -5.05 9.27 3.86
N TRP A 42 -4.77 10.21 4.76
CA TRP A 42 -3.46 10.40 5.39
C TRP A 42 -3.59 10.64 6.90
N GLY A 43 -2.59 11.22 7.55
CA GLY A 43 -2.65 11.62 8.96
C GLY A 43 -2.79 10.45 9.92
N TRP A 44 -3.62 10.59 10.96
CA TRP A 44 -3.76 9.60 12.03
C TRP A 44 -4.23 8.23 11.54
N ARG A 45 -5.09 8.19 10.53
CA ARG A 45 -5.66 6.93 10.01
C ARG A 45 -4.61 6.16 9.22
N HIS A 46 -3.78 6.87 8.47
CA HIS A 46 -2.68 6.26 7.73
C HIS A 46 -1.51 5.88 8.64
N LEU A 47 -1.18 6.70 9.64
CA LEU A 47 -0.20 6.34 10.67
C LEU A 47 -0.64 5.09 11.44
N THR A 48 -1.93 4.99 11.77
CA THR A 48 -2.51 3.82 12.43
C THR A 48 -2.32 2.56 11.61
N LEU A 49 -2.50 2.61 10.28
CA LEU A 49 -2.22 1.46 9.40
C LEU A 49 -0.78 0.97 9.58
N HIS A 50 0.22 1.86 9.54
CA HIS A 50 1.64 1.48 9.66
C HIS A 50 1.97 0.94 11.05
N ALA A 51 1.41 1.55 12.10
CA ALA A 51 1.60 1.09 13.47
C ALA A 51 0.99 -0.31 13.69
N LEU A 52 -0.23 -0.54 13.20
CA LEU A 52 -0.88 -1.86 13.30
C LEU A 52 -0.15 -2.92 12.51
N MET A 53 0.32 -2.61 11.31
CA MET A 53 1.16 -3.51 10.51
C MET A 53 2.44 -3.88 11.28
N THR A 54 3.13 -2.90 11.87
CA THR A 54 4.34 -3.12 12.68
C THR A 54 4.05 -4.04 13.86
N LEU A 55 3.03 -3.72 14.66
CA LEU A 55 2.62 -4.52 15.80
C LEU A 55 2.24 -5.96 15.40
N ALA A 56 1.52 -6.12 14.29
CA ALA A 56 1.15 -7.42 13.74
C ALA A 56 2.38 -8.25 13.30
N ILE A 57 3.35 -7.63 12.62
CA ILE A 57 4.60 -8.29 12.19
C ILE A 57 5.37 -8.84 13.40
N TYR A 58 5.43 -8.09 14.50
CA TYR A 58 6.11 -8.50 15.73
C TYR A 58 5.22 -9.28 16.70
N GLN A 59 3.98 -9.60 16.31
CA GLN A 59 3.00 -10.31 17.14
C GLN A 59 2.74 -9.64 18.51
N VAL A 60 2.85 -8.31 18.55
CA VAL A 60 2.53 -7.50 19.73
C VAL A 60 1.09 -6.98 19.58
N PRO A 61 0.23 -7.16 20.59
CA PRO A 61 -1.12 -6.59 20.53
C PRO A 61 -1.06 -5.08 20.72
N ALA A 62 -1.92 -4.36 19.99
CA ALA A 62 -2.20 -2.96 20.28
C ALA A 62 -2.71 -2.81 21.74
N ARG A 63 -2.28 -1.75 22.42
CA ARG A 63 -2.64 -1.49 23.83
C ARG A 63 -4.14 -1.24 24.00
N GLN A 64 -4.74 -0.56 23.03
CA GLN A 64 -6.16 -0.23 22.99
C GLN A 64 -6.86 -0.94 21.83
N LYS A 65 -8.16 -1.20 22.03
CA LYS A 65 -9.03 -1.70 20.96
C LYS A 65 -9.22 -0.61 19.91
N ILE A 66 -9.29 -0.99 18.63
CA ILE A 66 -9.52 -0.02 17.56
C ILE A 66 -10.99 0.37 17.60
N HIS A 67 -11.29 1.59 18.06
CA HIS A 67 -12.67 2.07 18.22
C HIS A 67 -13.14 2.95 17.07
N TYR A 68 -12.22 3.48 16.27
CA TYR A 68 -12.53 4.35 15.13
C TYR A 68 -13.60 3.77 14.18
N TRP A 69 -13.52 2.48 13.82
CA TRP A 69 -14.51 1.86 12.94
C TRP A 69 -15.89 1.65 13.60
N ARG A 70 -16.00 1.77 14.93
CA ARG A 70 -17.28 1.58 15.65
C ARG A 70 -18.29 2.70 15.44
N ARG A 71 -17.88 3.81 14.82
CA ARG A 71 -18.81 4.84 14.34
C ARG A 71 -19.80 4.29 13.30
N PHE A 72 -19.46 3.17 12.66
CA PHE A 72 -20.36 2.42 11.80
C PHE A 72 -21.16 1.41 12.65
N THR A 73 -22.38 1.79 13.02
CA THR A 73 -23.24 0.99 13.90
C THR A 73 -23.77 -0.29 13.24
N ASP A 74 -23.80 -0.32 11.91
CA ASP A 74 -24.33 -1.42 11.10
C ASP A 74 -23.85 -1.31 9.64
N ASN A 75 -24.05 -2.39 8.87
CA ASN A 75 -23.65 -2.49 7.46
C ASN A 75 -24.37 -1.47 6.56
N LYS A 76 -25.56 -0.98 6.95
CA LYS A 76 -26.31 -0.01 6.13
C LYS A 76 -25.66 1.37 6.23
N THR A 77 -25.37 1.84 7.45
CA THR A 77 -24.63 3.08 7.70
C THR A 77 -23.25 3.01 7.07
N PHE A 78 -22.58 1.87 7.18
CA PHE A 78 -21.26 1.71 6.57
C PHE A 78 -21.31 1.78 5.04
N ARG A 79 -22.24 1.07 4.40
CA ARG A 79 -22.45 1.14 2.95
C ARG A 79 -22.76 2.57 2.49
N GLN A 80 -23.59 3.31 3.22
CA GLN A 80 -23.87 4.71 2.92
C GLN A 80 -22.58 5.55 2.94
N TYR A 81 -21.73 5.38 3.94
CA TYR A 81 -20.42 6.02 4.00
C TYR A 81 -19.56 5.66 2.77
N LEU A 82 -19.41 4.37 2.45
CA LEU A 82 -18.60 3.90 1.31
C LEU A 82 -19.11 4.45 -0.03
N THR A 83 -20.41 4.38 -0.27
CA THR A 83 -21.05 4.88 -1.51
C THR A 83 -21.06 6.41 -1.61
N SER A 84 -20.87 7.13 -0.50
CA SER A 84 -20.76 8.60 -0.51
C SER A 84 -19.38 9.10 -0.96
N ARG A 85 -18.37 8.23 -1.00
CA ARG A 85 -17.01 8.59 -1.43
C ARG A 85 -16.97 8.81 -2.94
N ASP A 86 -15.95 9.53 -3.39
CA ASP A 86 -15.73 9.77 -4.81
C ASP A 86 -14.91 8.62 -5.42
N TRP A 87 -15.61 7.69 -6.07
CA TRP A 87 -15.05 6.56 -6.82
C TRP A 87 -14.59 6.92 -8.25
N GLY A 88 -14.67 8.20 -8.60
CA GLY A 88 -14.34 8.73 -9.91
C GLY A 88 -13.04 9.51 -9.91
N ALA A 89 -13.14 10.83 -9.84
CA ALA A 89 -12.00 11.74 -9.99
C ALA A 89 -11.01 11.63 -8.81
N ARG A 90 -11.51 11.28 -7.61
CA ARG A 90 -10.69 11.10 -6.41
C ARG A 90 -10.48 9.64 -6.00
N ALA A 91 -10.63 8.69 -6.92
CA ALA A 91 -10.50 7.26 -6.62
C ALA A 91 -9.19 6.90 -5.88
N ALA A 92 -8.06 7.52 -6.23
CA ALA A 92 -6.77 7.29 -5.55
C ALA A 92 -6.80 7.71 -4.05
N TRP A 93 -7.46 8.82 -3.71
CA TRP A 93 -7.62 9.25 -2.32
C TRP A 93 -8.62 8.38 -1.58
N THR A 94 -9.75 8.10 -2.20
CA THR A 94 -10.77 7.19 -1.66
C THR A 94 -10.15 5.81 -1.36
N SER A 95 -9.30 5.29 -2.23
CA SER A 95 -8.64 4.00 -2.02
C SER A 95 -7.70 4.00 -0.80
N ASN A 96 -6.96 5.08 -0.57
CA ASN A 96 -6.10 5.22 0.60
C ASN A 96 -6.93 5.27 1.90
N GLU A 97 -7.98 6.10 1.92
CA GLU A 97 -8.93 6.18 3.04
C GLU A 97 -9.52 4.81 3.37
N LEU A 98 -9.99 4.09 2.35
CA LEU A 98 -10.64 2.80 2.53
C LEU A 98 -9.66 1.67 2.82
N GLN A 99 -8.41 1.74 2.37
CA GLN A 99 -7.36 0.82 2.78
C GLN A 99 -7.01 1.02 4.25
N ASN A 100 -6.84 2.27 4.71
CA ASN A 100 -6.59 2.58 6.12
C ASN A 100 -7.68 1.95 6.99
N LEU A 101 -8.95 2.13 6.61
CA LEU A 101 -10.08 1.53 7.31
C LEU A 101 -10.14 -0.01 7.18
N GLY A 102 -9.87 -0.54 5.99
CA GLY A 102 -9.86 -1.98 5.72
C GLY A 102 -8.81 -2.72 6.57
N VAL A 103 -7.61 -2.16 6.69
CA VAL A 103 -6.55 -2.70 7.54
C VAL A 103 -6.94 -2.65 9.02
N MET A 104 -7.56 -1.55 9.49
CA MET A 104 -8.10 -1.48 10.85
C MET A 104 -9.15 -2.56 11.13
N LEU A 105 -10.03 -2.84 10.16
CA LEU A 105 -11.03 -3.90 10.27
C LEU A 105 -10.40 -5.30 10.24
N GLN A 106 -9.44 -5.56 9.34
CA GLN A 106 -8.69 -6.81 9.28
C GLN A 106 -7.94 -7.06 10.60
N TYR A 107 -7.28 -6.04 11.15
CA TYR A 107 -6.62 -6.13 12.45
C TYR A 107 -7.63 -6.42 13.58
N ALA A 108 -8.75 -5.70 13.61
CA ALA A 108 -9.78 -5.92 14.64
C ALA A 108 -10.40 -7.33 14.56
N ARG A 109 -10.55 -7.88 13.35
CA ARG A 109 -10.99 -9.26 13.14
C ARG A 109 -9.94 -10.25 13.65
N ASP A 110 -8.72 -10.16 13.15
CA ASP A 110 -7.69 -11.19 13.31
C ASP A 110 -6.99 -11.15 14.69
N TYR A 111 -6.81 -9.96 15.25
CA TYR A 111 -6.05 -9.75 16.49
C TYR A 111 -6.93 -9.33 17.67
N GLN A 112 -8.16 -8.85 17.43
CA GLN A 112 -9.11 -8.43 18.47
C GLN A 112 -10.40 -9.26 18.50
N ASN A 113 -10.49 -10.32 17.67
CA ASN A 113 -11.61 -11.26 17.59
C ASN A 113 -12.98 -10.59 17.36
N SER A 114 -13.02 -9.53 16.55
CA SER A 114 -14.25 -8.76 16.29
C SER A 114 -15.05 -9.33 15.11
N LEU A 115 -16.15 -10.04 15.40
CA LEU A 115 -17.08 -10.51 14.35
C LEU A 115 -17.75 -9.34 13.60
N ALA A 116 -18.07 -8.25 14.28
CA ALA A 116 -18.63 -7.06 13.63
C ALA A 116 -17.66 -6.45 12.60
N ALA A 117 -16.34 -6.56 12.83
CA ALA A 117 -15.36 -6.09 11.85
C ALA A 117 -15.36 -6.96 10.59
N GLN A 118 -15.58 -8.27 10.73
CA GLN A 118 -15.74 -9.19 9.60
C GLN A 118 -16.98 -8.83 8.75
N ASP A 119 -18.13 -8.56 9.39
CA ASP A 119 -19.35 -8.19 8.65
C ASP A 119 -19.19 -6.86 7.86
N LEU A 120 -18.45 -5.91 8.44
CA LEU A 120 -18.12 -4.66 7.77
C LEU A 120 -17.12 -4.90 6.62
N LEU A 121 -16.12 -5.77 6.78
CA LEU A 121 -15.21 -6.14 5.68
C LEU A 121 -15.95 -6.72 4.48
N GLU A 122 -16.91 -7.61 4.70
CA GLU A 122 -17.73 -8.13 3.59
C GLU A 122 -18.50 -7.00 2.88
N THR A 123 -19.05 -6.05 3.64
CA THR A 123 -19.70 -4.86 3.07
C THR A 123 -18.72 -3.99 2.27
N LEU A 124 -17.47 -3.85 2.74
CA LEU A 124 -16.42 -3.13 2.03
C LEU A 124 -16.09 -3.80 0.69
N TYR A 125 -15.86 -5.12 0.69
CA TYR A 125 -15.58 -5.87 -0.52
C TYR A 125 -16.72 -5.78 -1.53
N GLU A 126 -17.97 -5.94 -1.10
CA GLU A 126 -19.13 -5.81 -2.00
C GLU A 126 -19.22 -4.43 -2.67
N VAL A 127 -18.93 -3.34 -1.93
CA VAL A 127 -18.94 -1.99 -2.52
C VAL A 127 -17.74 -1.79 -3.44
N MET A 128 -16.57 -2.31 -3.09
CA MET A 128 -15.38 -2.27 -3.95
C MET A 128 -15.64 -2.99 -5.28
N GLU A 129 -16.15 -4.23 -5.24
CA GLU A 129 -16.47 -5.00 -6.45
C GLU A 129 -17.48 -4.29 -7.34
N ALA A 130 -18.51 -3.67 -6.74
CA ALA A 130 -19.53 -2.92 -7.49
C ALA A 130 -18.98 -1.64 -8.18
N ASN A 131 -17.84 -1.11 -7.74
CA ASN A 131 -17.23 0.11 -8.28
C ASN A 131 -16.01 -0.14 -9.17
N GLN A 132 -15.59 -1.39 -9.35
CA GLN A 132 -14.46 -1.72 -10.21
C GLN A 132 -14.89 -1.73 -11.69
N ASP A 133 -14.11 -1.11 -12.58
CA ASP A 133 -14.42 -1.12 -14.02
C ASP A 133 -14.08 -2.49 -14.61
N PRO A 134 -15.05 -3.28 -15.11
CA PRO A 134 -14.79 -4.63 -15.63
C PRO A 134 -13.93 -4.65 -16.90
N ARG A 135 -13.74 -3.50 -17.58
CA ARG A 135 -12.96 -3.43 -18.81
C ARG A 135 -11.46 -3.28 -18.55
N THR A 136 -11.10 -2.66 -17.43
CA THR A 136 -9.70 -2.37 -17.07
C THR A 136 -9.28 -3.02 -15.76
N GLY A 137 -10.24 -3.44 -14.94
CA GLY A 137 -10.00 -3.90 -13.58
C GLY A 137 -9.58 -2.79 -12.60
N LEU A 138 -9.59 -1.53 -13.02
CA LEU A 138 -9.20 -0.38 -12.19
C LEU A 138 -10.40 0.33 -11.56
N TYR A 139 -10.11 1.31 -10.70
CA TYR A 139 -11.08 2.19 -10.05
C TYR A 139 -10.87 3.63 -10.53
N GLY A 140 -11.97 4.38 -10.71
CA GLY A 140 -11.93 5.74 -11.23
C GLY A 140 -12.69 5.93 -12.55
N HIS A 141 -12.45 7.05 -13.20
CA HIS A 141 -13.06 7.38 -14.48
C HIS A 141 -11.99 7.68 -15.52
N ARG A 142 -12.12 7.06 -16.70
CA ARG A 142 -11.34 7.33 -17.92
C ARG A 142 -9.83 7.12 -17.72
N PHE A 143 -9.30 6.02 -18.25
CA PHE A 143 -7.85 5.70 -18.20
C PHE A 143 -7.16 6.08 -19.52
N ALA A 144 -7.55 7.23 -20.10
CA ALA A 144 -7.20 7.58 -21.47
C ALA A 144 -5.84 8.28 -21.59
N SER A 145 -5.39 8.93 -20.51
CA SER A 145 -4.05 9.52 -20.41
C SER A 145 -3.14 8.72 -19.46
N PRO A 146 -1.80 8.81 -19.62
CA PRO A 146 -0.87 8.18 -18.67
C PRO A 146 -1.08 8.60 -17.22
N ARG A 147 -1.50 9.86 -17.00
CA ARG A 147 -1.78 10.37 -15.65
C ARG A 147 -3.02 9.73 -15.03
N GLU A 148 -4.09 9.60 -15.80
CA GLU A 148 -5.30 8.93 -15.31
C GLU A 148 -5.05 7.43 -15.09
N LEU A 149 -4.30 6.77 -15.97
CA LEU A 149 -3.88 5.39 -15.79
C LEU A 149 -3.07 5.21 -14.50
N SER A 150 -2.06 6.06 -14.26
CA SER A 150 -1.25 6.03 -13.04
C SER A 150 -2.12 6.20 -11.79
N LEU A 151 -3.11 7.11 -11.80
CA LEU A 151 -4.04 7.29 -10.70
C LEU A 151 -4.98 6.09 -10.50
N GLY A 152 -5.41 5.44 -11.58
CA GLY A 152 -6.24 4.23 -11.52
C GLY A 152 -5.47 3.03 -10.96
N VAL A 153 -4.19 2.89 -11.32
CA VAL A 153 -3.29 1.87 -10.76
C VAL A 153 -3.02 2.12 -9.28
N GLN A 154 -2.71 3.37 -8.90
CA GLN A 154 -2.62 3.79 -7.50
C GLN A 154 -3.89 3.41 -6.75
N ALA A 155 -5.08 3.74 -7.29
CA ALA A 155 -6.33 3.37 -6.66
C ALA A 155 -6.50 1.85 -6.49
N GLY A 156 -6.17 1.09 -7.54
CA GLY A 156 -6.21 -0.37 -7.54
C GLY A 156 -5.31 -0.98 -6.47
N TYR A 157 -4.04 -0.54 -6.38
CA TYR A 157 -3.06 -1.10 -5.46
C TYR A 157 -3.55 -1.13 -4.01
N HIS A 158 -4.01 0.01 -3.48
CA HIS A 158 -4.47 0.11 -2.09
C HIS A 158 -5.67 -0.82 -1.82
N PHE A 159 -6.53 -1.04 -2.81
CA PHE A 159 -7.65 -1.98 -2.71
C PHE A 159 -7.21 -3.44 -2.81
N TRP A 160 -6.35 -3.78 -3.76
CA TRP A 160 -5.91 -5.15 -4.00
C TRP A 160 -5.15 -5.74 -2.82
N LEU A 161 -4.43 -4.92 -2.04
CA LEU A 161 -3.80 -5.35 -0.79
C LEU A 161 -4.81 -5.97 0.19
N LEU A 162 -6.04 -5.45 0.25
CA LEU A 162 -7.09 -6.04 1.09
C LEU A 162 -7.46 -7.46 0.59
N TYR A 163 -7.68 -7.62 -0.71
CA TYR A 163 -7.98 -8.92 -1.33
C TYR A 163 -6.84 -9.92 -1.13
N PHE A 164 -5.60 -9.50 -1.38
CA PHE A 164 -4.43 -10.38 -1.24
C PHE A 164 -4.24 -10.84 0.20
N TYR A 165 -4.43 -9.94 1.17
CA TYR A 165 -4.29 -10.30 2.59
C TYR A 165 -5.35 -11.34 2.99
N ASP A 166 -6.61 -11.14 2.59
CA ASP A 166 -7.72 -12.04 2.89
C ASP A 166 -7.80 -13.25 1.94
N GLN A 167 -6.86 -13.39 1.00
CA GLN A 167 -6.85 -14.44 -0.01
C GLN A 167 -8.17 -14.53 -0.79
N ARG A 168 -8.81 -13.39 -1.01
CA ARG A 168 -10.05 -13.32 -1.78
C ARG A 168 -9.74 -13.36 -3.28
N PRO A 169 -10.57 -14.04 -4.09
CA PRO A 169 -10.46 -13.94 -5.54
C PRO A 169 -10.58 -12.48 -5.98
N LEU A 170 -9.58 -12.00 -6.71
CA LEU A 170 -9.62 -10.67 -7.31
C LEU A 170 -10.31 -10.77 -8.67
N PRO A 171 -11.34 -9.98 -8.99
CA PRO A 171 -11.97 -10.02 -10.31
C PRO A 171 -11.10 -9.32 -11.36
N PHE A 172 -11.29 -9.69 -12.63
CA PHE A 172 -10.65 -9.04 -13.80
C PHE A 172 -9.10 -9.05 -13.81
N LEU A 173 -8.47 -10.11 -13.26
CA LEU A 173 -7.00 -10.18 -13.11
C LEU A 173 -6.23 -9.86 -14.40
N GLU A 174 -6.66 -10.41 -15.54
CA GLU A 174 -6.00 -10.20 -16.83
C GLU A 174 -6.06 -8.73 -17.27
N ASN A 175 -7.22 -8.09 -17.11
CA ASN A 175 -7.39 -6.66 -17.39
C ASN A 175 -6.50 -5.80 -16.48
N ILE A 176 -6.38 -6.17 -15.20
CA ILE A 176 -5.49 -5.50 -14.26
C ILE A 176 -4.04 -5.61 -14.75
N ILE A 177 -3.58 -6.81 -15.11
CA ILE A 177 -2.24 -7.04 -15.66
C ILE A 177 -2.01 -6.15 -16.89
N ASP A 178 -2.98 -6.03 -17.79
CA ASP A 178 -2.86 -5.16 -18.96
C ASP A 178 -2.57 -3.71 -18.58
N GLN A 179 -3.30 -3.18 -17.60
CA GLN A 179 -3.13 -1.80 -17.14
C GLN A 179 -1.80 -1.58 -16.41
N LEU A 180 -1.37 -2.56 -15.61
CA LEU A 180 -0.09 -2.53 -14.91
C LEU A 180 1.11 -2.59 -15.87
N LEU A 181 1.01 -3.40 -16.93
CA LEU A 181 2.03 -3.42 -17.98
C LEU A 181 2.04 -2.12 -18.78
N GLN A 182 0.86 -1.55 -19.04
CA GLN A 182 0.72 -0.28 -19.76
C GLN A 182 1.24 0.93 -18.96
N SER A 183 1.27 0.87 -17.62
CA SER A 183 1.79 1.94 -16.78
C SER A 183 3.32 2.03 -16.76
N GLN A 184 4.04 1.03 -17.28
CA GLN A 184 5.50 1.05 -17.34
C GLN A 184 6.01 2.02 -18.41
N ASN A 185 6.88 2.95 -18.01
CA ASN A 185 7.48 3.93 -18.89
C ASN A 185 8.71 3.36 -19.64
N LEU A 186 9.24 4.14 -20.59
CA LEU A 186 10.38 3.76 -21.42
C LEU A 186 11.70 3.49 -20.66
N TRP A 187 11.79 3.94 -19.41
CA TRP A 187 12.97 3.80 -18.56
C TRP A 187 12.87 2.62 -17.59
N GLY A 188 11.78 1.84 -17.66
CA GLY A 188 11.54 0.65 -16.85
C GLY A 188 10.83 0.91 -15.52
N GLY A 189 10.71 2.17 -15.10
CA GLY A 189 9.88 2.55 -13.96
C GLY A 189 8.41 2.66 -14.36
N TYR A 190 7.52 2.89 -13.40
CA TYR A 190 6.09 3.02 -13.63
C TYR A 190 5.60 4.45 -13.42
N GLY A 191 4.48 4.77 -14.08
CA GLY A 191 3.82 6.06 -13.97
C GLY A 191 4.18 7.06 -15.07
N VAL A 192 3.95 8.34 -14.81
CA VAL A 192 3.96 9.39 -15.85
C VAL A 192 5.35 9.93 -16.11
N GLU A 193 6.09 10.16 -15.04
CA GLU A 193 7.35 10.88 -15.10
C GLU A 193 8.48 9.99 -15.62
N ARG A 194 9.53 10.62 -16.14
CA ARG A 194 10.73 9.92 -16.64
C ARG A 194 11.32 8.99 -15.59
N HIS A 195 11.51 9.54 -14.39
CA HIS A 195 11.90 8.78 -13.21
C HIS A 195 10.63 8.50 -12.42
N SER A 196 10.33 7.23 -12.18
CA SER A 196 9.18 6.83 -11.40
C SER A 196 9.28 7.33 -9.97
N SER A 197 8.13 7.51 -9.32
CA SER A 197 8.11 7.68 -7.86
C SER A 197 8.22 6.33 -7.14
N ALA A 198 8.62 6.37 -5.88
CA ALA A 198 8.62 5.20 -5.01
C ALA A 198 7.22 4.57 -4.85
N CYS A 199 6.17 5.39 -4.87
CA CYS A 199 4.79 4.92 -4.84
C CYS A 199 4.40 4.23 -6.17
N GLU A 200 4.55 4.91 -7.31
CA GLU A 200 4.14 4.35 -8.61
C GLU A 200 4.82 3.00 -8.92
N ASP A 201 6.07 2.83 -8.50
CA ASP A 201 6.78 1.58 -8.68
C ASP A 201 6.22 0.45 -7.82
N ILE A 202 6.01 0.65 -6.50
CA ILE A 202 5.45 -0.42 -5.67
C ILE A 202 4.01 -0.74 -6.05
N ASP A 203 3.23 0.29 -6.41
CA ASP A 203 1.82 0.17 -6.83
C ASP A 203 1.65 -0.70 -8.08
N SER A 204 2.72 -0.87 -8.87
CA SER A 204 2.72 -1.71 -10.07
C SER A 204 3.48 -3.03 -9.90
N ILE A 205 4.66 -2.99 -9.26
CA ILE A 205 5.52 -4.16 -9.09
C ILE A 205 4.87 -5.23 -8.21
N ASP A 206 4.31 -4.84 -7.07
CA ASP A 206 3.71 -5.77 -6.12
C ASP A 206 2.54 -6.54 -6.77
N PRO A 207 1.49 -5.88 -7.31
CA PRO A 207 0.40 -6.61 -7.93
C PRO A 207 0.83 -7.39 -9.17
N LEU A 208 1.77 -6.91 -10.00
CA LEU A 208 2.29 -7.71 -11.13
C LEU A 208 2.87 -9.04 -10.64
N MET A 209 3.69 -9.01 -9.60
CA MET A 209 4.28 -10.22 -9.02
C MET A 209 3.24 -11.14 -8.39
N ARG A 210 2.25 -10.62 -7.66
CA ARG A 210 1.21 -11.46 -7.04
C ARG A 210 0.31 -12.09 -8.08
N LEU A 211 -0.16 -11.30 -9.05
CA LEU A 211 -1.08 -11.75 -10.08
C LEU A 211 -0.42 -12.77 -11.01
N SER A 212 0.90 -12.65 -11.27
CA SER A 212 1.63 -13.66 -12.04
C SER A 212 1.75 -15.02 -11.35
N ARG A 213 1.41 -15.12 -10.05
CA ARG A 213 1.30 -16.40 -9.34
C ARG A 213 -0.10 -17.01 -9.43
N LEU A 214 -1.09 -16.22 -9.83
CA LEU A 214 -2.49 -16.62 -9.94
C LEU A 214 -2.87 -16.96 -11.39
N THR A 215 -2.11 -16.47 -12.38
CA THR A 215 -2.33 -16.72 -13.81
C THR A 215 -1.02 -16.66 -14.60
N ASP A 216 -0.95 -17.40 -15.71
CA ASP A 216 0.14 -17.32 -16.71
C ASP A 216 -0.13 -16.25 -17.79
N TYR A 217 -1.22 -15.48 -17.68
CA TYR A 217 -1.58 -14.43 -18.65
C TYR A 217 -0.45 -13.41 -18.81
N ARG A 218 0.00 -13.20 -20.06
CA ARG A 218 1.11 -12.31 -20.44
C ARG A 218 2.39 -12.52 -19.63
N ARG A 219 2.64 -13.75 -19.16
CA ARG A 219 3.78 -14.13 -18.30
C ARG A 219 5.12 -13.58 -18.79
N GLU A 220 5.46 -13.73 -20.06
CA GLU A 220 6.74 -13.22 -20.61
C GLU A 220 6.85 -11.69 -20.50
N GLU A 221 5.75 -10.98 -20.71
CA GLU A 221 5.70 -9.52 -20.63
C GLU A 221 5.76 -9.03 -19.18
N VAL A 222 5.15 -9.78 -18.24
CA VAL A 222 5.29 -9.54 -16.81
C VAL A 222 6.74 -9.76 -16.37
N GLN A 223 7.37 -10.86 -16.77
CA GLN A 223 8.79 -11.11 -16.49
C GLN A 223 9.67 -9.98 -17.04
N GLY A 224 9.50 -9.60 -18.31
CA GLY A 224 10.24 -8.49 -18.91
C GLY A 224 9.97 -7.14 -18.25
N SER A 225 8.75 -6.91 -17.74
CA SER A 225 8.40 -5.71 -16.98
C SER A 225 9.15 -5.66 -15.64
N LEU A 226 9.13 -6.75 -14.86
CA LEU A 226 9.86 -6.85 -13.58
C LEU A 226 11.38 -6.75 -13.78
N GLU A 227 11.93 -7.33 -14.85
CA GLU A 227 13.37 -7.21 -15.18
C GLU A 227 13.76 -5.75 -15.47
N ARG A 228 12.93 -5.00 -16.20
CA ARG A 228 13.16 -3.57 -16.48
C ARG A 228 12.97 -2.69 -15.25
N ALA A 229 12.12 -3.09 -14.31
CA ALA A 229 11.88 -2.35 -13.08
C ALA A 229 13.12 -2.32 -12.17
N LEU A 230 13.91 -3.39 -12.11
CA LEU A 230 15.11 -3.48 -11.26
C LEU A 230 16.10 -2.31 -11.46
N PRO A 231 16.65 -2.04 -12.66
CA PRO A 231 17.56 -0.92 -12.86
C PRO A 231 16.88 0.44 -12.65
N ALA A 232 15.58 0.57 -12.96
CA ALA A 232 14.83 1.80 -12.71
C ALA A 232 14.69 2.11 -11.21
N VAL A 233 14.43 1.08 -10.41
CA VAL A 233 14.39 1.19 -8.94
C VAL A 233 15.76 1.54 -8.40
N LEU A 234 16.80 0.81 -8.80
CA LEU A 234 18.18 1.03 -8.33
C LEU A 234 18.74 2.40 -8.73
N HIS A 235 18.26 3.01 -9.82
CA HIS A 235 18.64 4.38 -10.19
C HIS A 235 18.25 5.44 -9.14
N ASN A 236 17.25 5.14 -8.30
CA ASN A 236 16.80 6.00 -7.21
C ASN A 236 17.55 5.75 -5.89
N LEU A 237 18.52 4.83 -5.85
CA LEU A 237 19.39 4.56 -4.71
C LEU A 237 20.51 5.63 -4.62
N ASN A 238 20.72 6.17 -3.43
CA ASN A 238 21.84 7.06 -3.13
C ASN A 238 23.03 6.28 -2.56
N GLU A 239 24.20 6.94 -2.51
CA GLU A 239 25.43 6.35 -1.96
C GLU A 239 25.34 6.01 -0.47
N ASP A 240 24.44 6.67 0.27
CA ASP A 240 24.16 6.41 1.68
C ASP A 240 23.30 5.15 1.92
N GLY A 241 22.87 4.47 0.85
CA GLY A 241 22.01 3.29 0.92
C GLY A 241 20.51 3.60 1.01
N GLY A 242 20.12 4.87 1.10
CA GLY A 242 18.73 5.29 1.08
C GLY A 242 18.20 5.54 -0.32
N PHE A 243 16.88 5.51 -0.47
CA PHE A 243 16.21 5.86 -1.73
C PHE A 243 15.50 7.20 -1.63
N VAL A 244 15.46 7.88 -2.78
CA VAL A 244 14.72 9.11 -2.99
C VAL A 244 13.26 8.83 -3.35
N PHE A 245 12.37 9.80 -3.18
CA PHE A 245 10.99 9.72 -3.68
C PHE A 245 10.99 9.46 -5.18
N ARG A 246 11.63 10.37 -5.90
CA ARG A 246 11.82 10.38 -7.35
C ARG A 246 13.08 11.19 -7.61
N ARG A 247 14.00 10.64 -8.40
CA ARG A 247 15.27 11.29 -8.76
C ARG A 247 15.02 12.72 -9.27
N HIS A 248 15.77 13.67 -8.72
CA HIS A 248 15.69 15.12 -9.00
C HIS A 248 14.37 15.82 -8.64
N SER A 249 13.51 15.21 -7.82
CA SER A 249 12.22 15.80 -7.43
C SER A 249 12.06 15.83 -5.90
N PRO A 250 11.67 16.98 -5.31
CA PRO A 250 11.28 17.03 -3.90
C PRO A 250 9.85 16.51 -3.71
N LEU A 251 9.48 16.20 -2.47
CA LEU A 251 8.10 15.92 -2.07
C LEU A 251 7.82 16.42 -0.66
N THR A 252 6.62 16.97 -0.44
CA THR A 252 6.03 17.12 0.91
C THR A 252 4.77 16.29 0.98
N PHE A 253 4.68 15.38 1.95
CA PHE A 253 3.49 14.54 2.13
C PHE A 253 2.62 15.05 3.28
N GLY A 254 1.59 15.85 2.97
CA GLY A 254 0.60 16.33 3.94
C GLY A 254 1.10 17.38 4.95
N HIS A 255 2.30 17.21 5.51
CA HIS A 255 2.89 18.05 6.56
C HIS A 255 4.35 18.43 6.26
N PRO A 256 4.84 19.63 6.63
CA PRO A 256 6.23 20.04 6.39
C PRO A 256 7.31 19.12 6.99
N GLN A 257 7.01 18.42 8.09
CA GLN A 257 7.93 17.43 8.69
C GLN A 257 8.06 16.15 7.86
N MET A 258 7.17 15.95 6.88
CA MET A 258 7.23 14.87 5.90
C MET A 258 7.76 15.36 4.55
N PHE A 259 8.66 16.34 4.59
CA PHE A 259 9.38 16.84 3.43
C PHE A 259 10.64 16.02 3.16
N SER A 260 10.92 15.80 1.89
CA SER A 260 12.19 15.29 1.38
C SER A 260 12.61 16.21 0.24
N ALA A 261 13.84 16.73 0.29
CA ALA A 261 14.41 17.51 -0.79
C ALA A 261 14.66 16.64 -2.03
N ALA A 262 14.91 17.31 -3.16
CA ALA A 262 15.36 16.61 -4.36
C ALA A 262 16.67 15.86 -4.05
N ASP A 263 16.72 14.61 -4.48
CA ASP A 263 17.89 13.73 -4.29
C ASP A 263 18.23 13.36 -2.84
N GLU A 264 17.37 13.72 -1.88
CA GLU A 264 17.53 13.34 -0.48
C GLU A 264 16.93 11.96 -0.20
N SER A 265 17.70 11.13 0.52
CA SER A 265 17.25 9.83 0.99
C SER A 265 16.17 9.99 2.07
N ASN A 266 15.12 9.18 2.00
CA ASN A 266 14.04 9.19 2.98
C ASN A 266 13.69 7.76 3.41
N LEU A 267 13.45 7.55 4.70
CA LEU A 267 13.20 6.21 5.25
C LEU A 267 11.96 5.54 4.63
N PHE A 268 10.88 6.30 4.40
CA PHE A 268 9.65 5.76 3.82
C PHE A 268 9.87 5.29 2.38
N PHE A 269 10.51 6.10 1.53
CA PHE A 269 10.82 5.69 0.15
C PHE A 269 11.87 4.59 0.11
N THR A 270 12.84 4.58 1.04
CA THR A 270 13.80 3.48 1.20
C THR A 270 13.09 2.17 1.46
N TRP A 271 12.12 2.15 2.38
CA TRP A 271 11.33 0.96 2.65
C TRP A 271 10.52 0.52 1.43
N PHE A 272 9.76 1.41 0.80
CA PHE A 272 8.96 1.09 -0.40
C PHE A 272 9.80 0.55 -1.57
N ARG A 273 10.93 1.19 -1.86
CA ARG A 273 11.84 0.74 -2.93
C ARG A 273 12.48 -0.60 -2.60
N THR A 274 12.88 -0.82 -1.35
CA THR A 274 13.43 -2.12 -0.90
C THR A 274 12.37 -3.21 -1.00
N LEU A 275 11.12 -2.91 -0.63
CA LEU A 275 10.00 -3.82 -0.79
C LEU A 275 9.73 -4.13 -2.28
N GLY A 276 9.79 -3.12 -3.15
CA GLY A 276 9.67 -3.29 -4.60
C GLY A 276 10.76 -4.20 -5.17
N LEU A 277 12.01 -4.02 -4.75
CA LEU A 277 13.11 -4.93 -5.11
C LEU A 277 12.83 -6.36 -4.65
N ALA A 278 12.37 -6.53 -3.39
CA ALA A 278 12.04 -7.85 -2.86
C ALA A 278 10.96 -8.55 -3.68
N TYR A 279 9.92 -7.82 -4.11
CA TYR A 279 8.87 -8.37 -4.98
C TYR A 279 9.39 -8.66 -6.40
N CYS A 280 10.19 -7.79 -7.01
CA CYS A 280 10.85 -8.11 -8.28
C CYS A 280 11.62 -9.43 -8.17
N PHE A 281 12.48 -9.58 -7.16
CA PHE A 281 13.27 -10.80 -6.98
C PHE A 281 12.44 -12.05 -6.69
N LYS A 282 11.29 -11.92 -6.02
CA LYS A 282 10.35 -13.04 -5.78
C LYS A 282 9.44 -13.35 -6.96
N GLY A 283 9.26 -12.40 -7.89
CA GLY A 283 8.44 -12.56 -9.09
C GLY A 283 9.22 -13.05 -10.30
N LEU A 284 10.52 -12.78 -10.36
CA LEU A 284 11.38 -13.21 -11.46
C LEU A 284 11.67 -14.71 -11.41
N GLU A 285 11.40 -15.39 -12.52
CA GLU A 285 11.68 -16.82 -12.71
C GLU A 285 13.16 -17.11 -12.86
N LYS A 286 13.86 -16.20 -13.58
CA LYS A 286 15.31 -16.21 -13.68
C LYS A 286 15.82 -15.20 -12.69
N THR A 287 16.33 -15.70 -11.56
CA THR A 287 16.92 -14.82 -10.55
C THR A 287 18.14 -14.13 -11.17
N PRO A 288 18.18 -12.79 -11.26
CA PRO A 288 19.40 -12.07 -11.56
C PRO A 288 20.47 -12.42 -10.52
N PRO A 289 21.76 -12.08 -10.73
CA PRO A 289 22.76 -12.17 -9.68
C PRO A 289 22.26 -11.41 -8.44
N HIS A 290 21.72 -12.13 -7.47
CA HIS A 290 21.14 -11.56 -6.27
C HIS A 290 22.22 -11.54 -5.19
N PRO A 291 22.30 -10.49 -4.37
CA PRO A 291 23.28 -10.39 -3.27
C PRO A 291 23.14 -11.45 -2.15
N GLY A 292 22.40 -12.54 -2.36
CA GLY A 292 22.28 -13.64 -1.40
C GLY A 292 21.30 -13.41 -0.24
N TYR A 293 20.47 -12.35 -0.27
CA TYR A 293 19.43 -12.17 0.75
C TYR A 293 18.25 -13.14 0.53
N ASP A 294 17.79 -13.75 1.62
CA ASP A 294 16.53 -14.47 1.65
C ASP A 294 15.41 -13.51 2.08
N TRP A 295 14.59 -13.07 1.12
CA TRP A 295 13.47 -12.18 1.41
C TRP A 295 12.35 -12.94 2.09
N ASN A 296 12.08 -12.56 3.34
CA ASN A 296 11.01 -13.11 4.17
C ASN A 296 9.88 -12.11 4.27
N PHE A 297 8.65 -12.59 4.05
CA PHE A 297 7.43 -11.81 4.15
C PHE A 297 6.58 -12.39 5.27
N THR A 298 6.32 -11.57 6.29
CA THR A 298 5.42 -11.94 7.38
C THR A 298 4.01 -11.53 7.01
N ARG A 299 3.05 -12.45 7.13
CA ARG A 299 1.64 -12.12 6.86
C ARG A 299 1.11 -11.21 7.97
N ALA A 300 0.87 -9.95 7.63
CA ALA A 300 0.25 -8.94 8.47
C ALA A 300 -0.67 -8.04 7.61
N PRO A 301 -1.80 -7.54 8.16
CA PRO A 301 -2.61 -6.54 7.48
C PRO A 301 -1.77 -5.32 7.11
N GLY A 302 -1.85 -4.84 5.85
CA GLY A 302 -1.08 -3.68 5.39
C GLY A 302 -0.42 -3.89 4.03
N HIS A 303 0.87 -3.56 3.92
CA HIS A 303 1.60 -3.51 2.64
C HIS A 303 2.58 -4.68 2.42
N GLN A 304 3.12 -5.24 3.51
CA GLN A 304 4.24 -6.17 3.45
C GLN A 304 3.80 -7.58 3.85
N PHE A 305 3.43 -8.40 2.88
CA PHE A 305 3.14 -9.82 3.06
C PHE A 305 3.26 -10.57 1.73
N LEU A 306 3.25 -11.90 1.71
CA LEU A 306 3.22 -12.69 0.49
C LEU A 306 2.30 -13.89 0.64
#